data_AF-A0A2G6MWF4-F1
#
_entry.id   AF-A0A2G6MWF4-F1
#
_cell.length_a   1.000
_cell.length_b   1.000
_cell.length_c   1.000
_cell.angle_alpha   90.00
_cell.angle_beta   90.00
_cell.angle_gamma   90.00
#
_symmetry.space_group_name_H-M   'P 1'
#
loop_
_entity.id
_entity.type
_entity.pdbx_description
1 polymer ?
#
loop_
_entity_poly.entity_id
_entity_poly.type
_entity_poly.pdbx_seq_one_letter_code
_entity_poly.pdbx_strand_id
1 'polypeptide(L)'
;MLPRFANEVLSHGSNAVLPHNLDAFWLKTLQKSADDFLDNNFAADQCLDTVDTGDPLLVACVHQLLGTGLETTTEPSADELAEHITVYALSITMESIRRESDIQMTLPTEKDLLSLERIIRFGRTNPQFGQLLKQACILPQGEPATGTNWLGNIKNKILSRLASD
;
A
#
# COMPACT_ATOMS: atom_id res chain seq x y z
N MET A 1 17.83 -9.95 5.10
CA MET A 1 16.63 -9.34 5.73
C MET A 1 15.43 -10.27 5.70
N LEU A 2 15.01 -10.78 4.53
CA LEU A 2 13.83 -11.64 4.40
C LEU A 2 13.79 -12.90 5.29
N PRO A 3 14.88 -13.71 5.46
CA PRO A 3 14.82 -14.89 6.33
C PRO A 3 14.54 -14.56 7.81
N ARG A 4 15.07 -13.41 8.27
CA ARG A 4 14.81 -12.92 9.62
C ARG A 4 13.36 -12.46 9.77
N PHE A 5 12.85 -11.73 8.77
CA PHE A 5 11.45 -11.29 8.73
C PHE A 5 10.47 -12.47 8.70
N ALA A 6 10.80 -13.51 7.94
CA ALA A 6 10.01 -14.74 7.88
C ALA A 6 9.89 -15.41 9.26
N ASN A 7 11.00 -15.50 9.99
CA ASN A 7 11.03 -16.13 11.30
C ASN A 7 10.39 -15.28 12.39
N GLU A 8 10.61 -13.96 12.38
CA GLU A 8 10.16 -13.06 13.45
C GLU A 8 8.71 -12.57 13.24
N VAL A 9 8.24 -12.47 11.99
CA VAL A 9 6.93 -11.89 11.66
C VAL A 9 6.04 -12.88 10.93
N LEU A 10 6.43 -13.36 9.74
CA LEU A 10 5.54 -14.18 8.88
C LEU A 10 5.12 -15.50 9.53
N SER A 11 6.00 -16.09 10.36
CA SER A 11 5.73 -17.33 11.11
C SER A 11 4.54 -17.22 12.08
N HIS A 12 4.17 -16.00 12.46
CA HIS A 12 3.05 -15.71 13.38
C HIS A 12 1.72 -15.46 12.65
N GLY A 13 1.67 -15.63 11.32
CA GLY A 13 0.45 -15.52 10.53
C GLY A 13 0.16 -14.11 10.01
N SER A 14 -0.97 -13.97 9.31
CA SER A 14 -1.41 -12.71 8.67
C SER A 14 -1.65 -11.56 9.65
N ASN A 15 -2.07 -11.84 10.88
CA ASN A 15 -2.23 -10.81 11.91
C ASN A 15 -0.90 -10.15 12.30
N ALA A 16 0.22 -10.84 12.16
CA ALA A 16 1.53 -10.31 12.55
C ALA A 16 2.07 -9.25 11.57
N VAL A 17 1.57 -9.24 10.33
CA VAL A 17 1.94 -8.23 9.33
C VAL A 17 1.03 -7.00 9.35
N LEU A 18 0.03 -6.94 10.25
CA LEU A 18 -0.76 -5.72 10.44
C LEU A 18 0.14 -4.59 10.97
N PRO A 19 0.09 -3.36 10.43
CA PRO A 19 1.01 -2.30 10.81
C PRO A 19 1.09 -2.05 12.32
N HIS A 20 -0.04 -2.10 13.01
CA HIS A 20 -0.12 -1.84 14.45
C HIS A 20 0.46 -2.98 15.32
N ASN A 21 0.64 -4.18 14.77
CA ASN A 21 1.24 -5.32 15.46
C ASN A 21 2.75 -5.44 15.24
N LEU A 22 3.31 -4.70 14.28
CA LEU A 22 4.75 -4.66 14.05
C LEU A 22 5.45 -3.97 15.22
N ASP A 23 6.59 -4.51 15.65
CA ASP A 23 7.46 -3.80 16.56
C ASP A 23 8.10 -2.56 15.89
N ALA A 24 8.77 -1.73 16.68
CA ALA A 24 9.39 -0.50 16.16
C ALA A 24 10.48 -0.77 15.10
N PHE A 25 11.18 -1.91 15.17
CA PHE A 25 12.23 -2.25 14.22
C PHE A 25 11.62 -2.63 12.86
N TRP A 26 10.63 -3.51 12.86
CA TRP A 26 9.98 -3.98 11.65
C TRP A 26 9.10 -2.92 11.01
N LEU A 27 8.40 -2.11 11.81
CA LEU A 27 7.67 -0.96 11.28
C LEU A 27 8.61 0.02 10.59
N LYS A 28 9.74 0.37 11.21
CA LYS A 28 10.71 1.28 10.59
C LYS A 28 11.35 0.69 9.33
N THR A 29 11.61 -0.61 9.32
CA THR A 29 12.15 -1.31 8.16
C THR A 29 11.17 -1.27 7.00
N LEU A 30 9.91 -1.63 7.25
CA LEU A 30 8.84 -1.60 6.25
C LEU A 30 8.48 -0.17 5.83
N GLN A 31 8.62 0.82 6.72
CA GLN A 31 8.45 2.23 6.36
C GLN A 31 9.46 2.64 5.30
N LYS A 32 10.74 2.29 5.49
CA LYS A 32 11.75 2.59 4.47
C LYS A 32 11.43 1.92 3.14
N SER A 33 11.06 0.64 3.15
CA SER A 33 10.63 -0.08 1.95
C SER A 33 9.41 0.57 1.29
N ALA A 34 8.45 1.06 2.08
CA ALA A 34 7.27 1.76 1.60
C ALA A 34 7.63 3.11 0.99
N ASP A 35 8.51 3.89 1.62
CA ASP A 35 9.00 5.18 1.10
C ASP A 35 9.75 4.96 -0.22
N ASP A 36 10.70 4.02 -0.26
CA ASP A 36 11.44 3.67 -1.47
C ASP A 36 10.48 3.21 -2.60
N PHE A 37 9.48 2.39 -2.28
CA PHE A 37 8.46 1.95 -3.24
C PHE A 37 7.61 3.13 -3.75
N LEU A 38 7.13 3.99 -2.85
CA LEU A 38 6.28 5.12 -3.21
C LEU A 38 7.07 6.16 -4.02
N ASP A 39 8.30 6.47 -3.64
CA ASP A 39 9.15 7.43 -4.36
C ASP A 39 9.44 6.94 -5.79
N ASN A 40 9.70 5.64 -5.98
CA ASN A 40 10.00 5.08 -7.30
C ASN A 40 8.76 4.92 -8.20
N ASN A 41 7.57 4.70 -7.62
CA ASN A 41 6.34 4.40 -8.38
C ASN A 41 5.32 5.55 -8.41
N PHE A 42 5.47 6.57 -7.55
CA PHE A 42 4.56 7.72 -7.45
C PHE A 42 5.25 9.09 -7.64
N ALA A 43 6.50 9.10 -8.13
CA ALA A 43 7.23 10.32 -8.46
C ALA A 43 6.35 11.30 -9.29
N ALA A 44 6.17 12.51 -8.77
CA ALA A 44 5.28 13.52 -9.37
C ALA A 44 5.76 14.05 -10.73
N ASP A 45 7.02 13.77 -11.11
CA ASP A 45 7.65 14.22 -12.35
C ASP A 45 7.72 13.12 -13.44
N GLN A 46 7.58 11.84 -13.07
CA GLN A 46 7.78 10.71 -13.98
C GLN A 46 6.69 9.67 -13.78
N CYS A 47 5.65 9.73 -14.62
CA CYS A 47 4.69 8.65 -14.75
C CYS A 47 5.36 7.47 -15.49
N LEU A 48 6.02 6.57 -14.76
CA LEU A 48 6.65 5.39 -15.34
C LEU A 48 5.62 4.28 -15.56
N ASP A 49 5.68 3.62 -16.71
CA ASP A 49 4.87 2.42 -17.01
C ASP A 49 5.47 1.13 -16.39
N THR A 50 6.68 1.20 -15.86
CA THR A 50 7.37 0.04 -15.27
C THR A 50 7.26 0.08 -13.75
N VAL A 51 6.50 -0.87 -13.20
CA VAL A 51 6.38 -1.06 -11.74
C VAL A 51 7.60 -1.84 -11.25
N ASP A 52 8.33 -1.28 -10.31
CA ASP A 52 9.23 -2.07 -9.48
C ASP A 52 8.45 -2.55 -8.25
N THR A 53 7.79 -3.71 -8.37
CA THR A 53 7.20 -4.41 -7.23
C THR A 53 8.27 -5.11 -6.37
N GLY A 54 9.55 -4.93 -6.69
CA GLY A 54 10.67 -5.75 -6.25
C GLY A 54 11.07 -5.66 -4.79
N ASP A 55 10.32 -4.95 -3.92
CA ASP A 55 10.57 -5.04 -2.48
C ASP A 55 10.03 -6.37 -1.94
N PRO A 56 10.92 -7.32 -1.59
CA PRO A 56 10.50 -8.67 -1.22
C PRO A 56 9.79 -8.70 0.14
N LEU A 57 9.93 -7.67 0.99
CA LEU A 57 9.26 -7.60 2.28
C LEU A 57 7.80 -7.16 2.10
N LEU A 58 7.55 -6.13 1.29
CA LEU A 58 6.19 -5.67 0.99
C LEU A 58 5.38 -6.76 0.26
N VAL A 59 6.00 -7.41 -0.73
CA VAL A 59 5.41 -8.54 -1.45
C VAL A 59 5.05 -9.68 -0.49
N ALA A 60 5.96 -10.06 0.40
CA ALA A 60 5.71 -11.12 1.37
C ALA A 60 4.56 -10.79 2.34
N CYS A 61 4.44 -9.53 2.78
CA CYS A 61 3.33 -9.10 3.63
C CYS A 61 1.98 -9.22 2.91
N VAL A 62 1.92 -8.77 1.65
CA VAL A 62 0.69 -8.85 0.85
C VAL A 62 0.29 -10.30 0.60
N HIS A 63 1.23 -11.18 0.23
CA HIS A 63 0.95 -12.61 0.07
C HIS A 63 0.45 -13.25 1.37
N GLN A 64 1.05 -12.89 2.51
CA GLN A 64 0.61 -13.36 3.81
C GLN A 64 -0.84 -12.92 4.10
N LEU A 65 -1.21 -11.68 3.78
CA LEU A 65 -2.55 -11.12 3.97
C LEU A 65 -3.60 -11.73 3.04
N LEU A 66 -3.22 -12.01 1.79
CA LEU A 66 -4.09 -12.67 0.81
C LEU A 66 -4.27 -14.16 1.12
N GLY A 67 -3.56 -14.70 2.11
CA GLY A 67 -3.67 -16.09 2.49
C GLY A 67 -3.17 -17.04 1.40
N THR A 68 -2.24 -16.60 0.54
CA THR A 68 -1.65 -17.45 -0.52
C THR A 68 -0.67 -18.48 0.05
N GLY A 69 -1.06 -19.14 1.14
CA GLY A 69 -0.56 -20.42 1.59
C GLY A 69 -1.54 -21.51 1.16
N LEU A 70 -1.17 -22.26 0.12
CA LEU A 70 -1.64 -23.60 -0.25
C LEU A 70 -3.13 -23.86 -0.60
N GLU A 71 -4.12 -23.01 -0.26
CA GLU A 71 -5.55 -23.35 -0.49
C GLU A 71 -6.38 -22.36 -1.33
N THR A 72 -5.82 -21.22 -1.75
CA THR A 72 -6.49 -20.28 -2.68
C THR A 72 -5.90 -20.39 -4.08
N THR A 73 -6.70 -20.82 -5.06
CA THR A 73 -6.27 -21.27 -6.39
C THR A 73 -6.06 -20.17 -7.43
N THR A 74 -6.02 -18.89 -7.04
CA THR A 74 -5.79 -17.80 -8.01
C THR A 74 -4.82 -16.80 -7.42
N GLU A 75 -3.59 -16.82 -7.91
CA GLU A 75 -2.61 -15.77 -7.65
C GLU A 75 -3.14 -14.44 -8.21
N PRO A 76 -2.97 -13.33 -7.47
CA PRO A 76 -3.35 -12.02 -7.99
C PRO A 76 -2.59 -11.72 -9.28
N SER A 77 -3.25 -11.06 -10.23
CA SER A 77 -2.54 -10.48 -11.37
C SER A 77 -1.47 -9.48 -10.92
N ALA A 78 -0.48 -9.18 -11.77
CA ALA A 78 0.56 -8.21 -11.44
C ALA A 78 -0.03 -6.84 -11.04
N ASP A 79 -1.10 -6.44 -11.70
CA ASP A 79 -1.87 -5.22 -11.44
C ASP A 79 -2.54 -5.24 -10.05
N GLU A 80 -3.19 -6.34 -9.69
CA GLU A 80 -3.83 -6.50 -8.38
C GLU A 80 -2.80 -6.60 -7.25
N LEU A 81 -1.67 -7.26 -7.49
CA LEU A 81 -0.59 -7.34 -6.52
C LEU A 81 -0.01 -5.95 -6.26
N ALA A 82 0.21 -5.16 -7.30
CA ALA A 82 0.71 -3.80 -7.16
C ALA A 82 -0.31 -2.87 -6.49
N GLU A 83 -1.63 -3.07 -6.69
CA GLU A 83 -2.70 -2.42 -5.93
C GLU A 83 -2.54 -2.67 -4.44
N HIS A 84 -2.44 -3.95 -4.06
CA HIS A 84 -2.32 -4.34 -2.67
C HIS A 84 -1.01 -3.87 -2.03
N ILE A 85 0.11 -3.92 -2.75
CA ILE A 85 1.41 -3.39 -2.26
C ILE A 85 1.29 -1.89 -1.99
N THR A 86 0.68 -1.14 -2.91
CA THR A 86 0.45 0.29 -2.72
C THR A 86 -0.38 0.57 -1.47
N VAL A 87 -1.51 -0.12 -1.30
CA VAL A 87 -2.39 0.09 -0.14
C VAL A 87 -1.70 -0.32 1.16
N TYR A 88 -0.91 -1.39 1.13
CA TYR A 88 -0.12 -1.82 2.28
C TYR A 88 0.97 -0.80 2.64
N ALA A 89 1.73 -0.31 1.66
CA ALA A 89 2.74 0.73 1.85
C ALA A 89 2.14 2.01 2.48
N LEU A 90 1.00 2.48 1.97
CA LEU A 90 0.29 3.62 2.56
C LEU A 90 -0.19 3.34 3.98
N SER A 91 -0.62 2.11 4.27
CA SER A 91 -1.03 1.70 5.61
C SER A 91 0.14 1.65 6.61
N ILE A 92 1.35 1.31 6.15
CA ILE A 92 2.58 1.41 6.95
C ILE A 92 2.88 2.87 7.27
N THR A 93 2.88 3.77 6.27
CA THR A 93 3.07 5.21 6.45
C THR A 93 2.07 5.80 7.44
N MET A 94 0.80 5.41 7.32
CA MET A 94 -0.26 5.81 8.25
C MET A 94 0.02 5.39 9.70
N GLU A 95 0.49 4.16 9.93
CA GLU A 95 0.82 3.69 11.28
C GLU A 95 2.07 4.37 11.84
N SER A 96 3.10 4.60 11.02
CA SER A 96 4.30 5.34 11.43
C SER A 96 3.93 6.74 11.91
N ILE A 97 3.11 7.47 11.13
CA ILE A 97 2.56 8.77 11.53
C ILE A 97 1.78 8.65 12.84
N ARG A 98 0.90 7.65 12.98
CA ARG A 98 0.09 7.44 14.19
C ARG A 98 0.94 7.18 15.45
N ARG A 99 2.12 6.56 15.33
CA ARG A 99 3.02 6.32 16.47
C ARG A 99 3.84 7.56 16.84
N GLU A 100 4.12 8.42 15.88
CA GLU A 100 4.92 9.63 16.05
C GLU A 100 4.08 10.88 16.36
N SER A 101 2.77 10.82 16.12
CA SER A 101 1.82 11.90 16.32
C SER A 101 0.67 11.49 17.23
N ASP A 102 -0.02 12.46 17.82
CA ASP A 102 -1.24 12.21 18.61
C ASP A 102 -2.50 12.07 17.72
N ILE A 103 -2.33 11.62 16.48
CA ILE A 103 -3.44 11.44 15.54
C ILE A 103 -4.15 10.14 15.88
N GLN A 104 -5.41 10.27 16.30
CA GLN A 104 -6.28 9.13 16.51
C GLN A 104 -6.71 8.53 15.17
N MET A 105 -6.45 7.23 14.99
CA MET A 105 -6.79 6.48 13.77
C MET A 105 -7.39 5.13 14.12
N THR A 106 -8.40 4.73 13.36
CA THR A 106 -8.93 3.36 13.44
C THR A 106 -7.88 2.37 12.94
N LEU A 107 -7.53 1.41 13.80
CA LEU A 107 -6.60 0.34 13.46
C LEU A 107 -7.21 -0.56 12.38
N PRO A 108 -6.43 -0.97 11.37
CA PRO A 108 -6.90 -1.90 10.35
C PRO A 108 -7.03 -3.31 10.93
N THR A 109 -7.89 -4.11 10.31
CA THR A 109 -8.03 -5.55 10.47
C THR A 109 -7.51 -6.26 9.22
N GLU A 110 -7.35 -7.57 9.26
CA GLU A 110 -6.99 -8.37 8.07
C GLU A 110 -7.98 -8.17 6.91
N LYS A 111 -9.25 -7.89 7.21
CA LYS A 111 -10.32 -7.76 6.21
C LYS A 111 -10.34 -6.42 5.49
N ASP A 112 -9.82 -5.36 6.11
CA ASP A 112 -9.91 -4.00 5.59
C ASP A 112 -8.55 -3.29 5.45
N LEU A 113 -7.45 -3.95 5.83
CA LEU A 113 -6.10 -3.41 5.67
C LEU A 113 -5.78 -3.07 4.21
N LEU A 114 -6.13 -3.95 3.28
CA LEU A 114 -5.93 -3.75 1.84
C LEU A 114 -7.09 -2.94 1.19
N SER A 115 -7.96 -2.32 1.99
CA SER A 115 -9.08 -1.52 1.48
C SER A 115 -8.65 -0.09 1.15
N LEU A 116 -8.80 0.27 -0.12
CA LEU A 116 -8.57 1.64 -0.59
C LEU A 116 -9.49 2.68 0.06
N GLU A 117 -10.71 2.30 0.44
CA GLU A 117 -11.66 3.17 1.15
C GLU A 117 -11.13 3.65 2.50
N ARG A 118 -10.30 2.83 3.16
CA ARG A 118 -9.66 3.20 4.41
C ARG A 118 -8.64 4.32 4.20
N ILE A 119 -7.84 4.23 3.14
CA ILE A 119 -6.86 5.26 2.75
C ILE A 119 -7.57 6.57 2.41
N ILE A 120 -8.63 6.51 1.60
CA ILE A 120 -9.43 7.68 1.19
C ILE A 120 -10.03 8.38 2.42
N ARG A 121 -10.66 7.63 3.31
CA ARG A 121 -11.26 8.16 4.55
C ARG A 121 -10.23 8.88 5.41
N PHE A 122 -9.03 8.33 5.53
CA PHE A 122 -7.94 8.98 6.27
C PHE A 122 -7.46 10.26 5.58
N GLY A 123 -7.32 10.25 4.25
CA GLY A 123 -6.96 11.45 3.48
C GLY A 123 -7.98 12.58 3.54
N ARG A 124 -9.27 12.28 3.77
CA ARG A 124 -10.30 13.30 4.02
C ARG A 124 -10.13 13.97 5.38
N THR A 125 -9.75 13.20 6.40
CA THR A 125 -9.58 13.71 7.77
C THR A 125 -8.20 14.32 8.02
N ASN A 126 -7.23 14.06 7.15
CA ASN A 126 -5.87 14.59 7.24
C ASN A 126 -5.49 15.31 5.93
N PRO A 127 -5.65 16.65 5.86
CA PRO A 127 -5.44 17.42 4.64
C PRO A 127 -4.02 17.31 4.07
N GLN A 128 -3.00 17.15 4.91
CA GLN A 128 -1.61 17.00 4.47
C GLN A 128 -1.39 15.66 3.77
N PHE A 129 -1.91 14.57 4.34
CA PHE A 129 -1.90 13.26 3.70
C PHE A 129 -2.76 13.25 2.42
N GLY A 130 -3.93 13.87 2.46
CA GLY A 130 -4.80 14.03 1.28
C GLY A 130 -4.13 14.83 0.15
N GLN A 131 -3.31 15.83 0.48
CA GLN A 131 -2.54 16.61 -0.50
C GLN A 131 -1.41 15.78 -1.12
N LEU A 132 -0.72 14.95 -0.34
CA LEU A 132 0.28 14.00 -0.85
C LEU A 132 -0.35 13.00 -1.83
N LEU A 133 -1.53 12.45 -1.51
CA LEU A 133 -2.28 11.58 -2.42
C LEU A 133 -2.70 12.29 -3.72
N LYS A 134 -3.02 13.58 -3.66
CA LYS A 134 -3.36 14.40 -4.83
C LYS A 134 -2.13 14.75 -5.68
N GLN A 135 -0.97 14.92 -5.06
CA GLN A 135 0.30 15.33 -5.69
C GLN A 135 1.08 14.17 -6.30
N ALA A 136 0.84 12.94 -5.84
CA ALA A 136 1.27 11.75 -6.57
C ALA A 136 0.81 11.86 -8.04
N CYS A 137 1.47 11.25 -9.01
CA CYS A 137 1.19 11.47 -10.45
C CYS A 137 -0.04 10.69 -10.98
N ILE A 138 -0.97 11.32 -11.73
CA ILE A 138 -2.10 10.65 -12.44
C ILE A 138 -1.73 10.67 -13.93
N LEU A 139 -1.59 9.51 -14.59
CA LEU A 139 -1.56 9.49 -16.06
C LEU A 139 -2.94 9.91 -16.60
N PRO A 140 -3.03 10.95 -17.45
CA PRO A 140 -4.28 11.30 -18.12
C PRO A 140 -4.74 10.14 -19.01
N GLN A 141 -6.03 9.86 -19.02
CA GLN A 141 -6.66 9.04 -20.06
C GLN A 141 -6.41 9.71 -21.43
N GLY A 142 -5.62 9.05 -22.29
CA GLY A 142 -5.33 9.56 -23.64
C GLY A 142 -4.46 8.62 -24.47
N GLU A 143 -5.13 7.82 -25.29
CA GLU A 143 -4.68 6.86 -26.33
C GLU A 143 -4.25 5.43 -25.92
N PRO A 144 -4.73 4.41 -26.68
CA PRO A 144 -4.72 3.03 -26.25
C PRO A 144 -3.36 2.39 -26.51
N ALA A 145 -2.46 2.48 -25.53
CA ALA A 145 -1.44 1.47 -25.40
C ALA A 145 -2.14 0.19 -24.89
N THR A 146 -1.92 -0.90 -25.61
CA THR A 146 -2.45 -2.23 -25.33
C THR A 146 -2.19 -2.67 -23.88
N GLY A 147 -3.17 -2.47 -22.99
CA GLY A 147 -3.12 -2.90 -21.60
C GLY A 147 -3.51 -1.78 -20.64
N THR A 148 -4.61 -1.96 -19.92
CA THR A 148 -5.11 -1.06 -18.87
C THR A 148 -4.07 -0.87 -17.76
N ASN A 149 -3.46 0.32 -17.66
CA ASN A 149 -2.54 0.69 -16.59
C ASN A 149 -3.28 0.80 -15.24
N TRP A 150 -3.12 -0.22 -14.39
CA TRP A 150 -3.77 -0.40 -13.08
C TRP A 150 -3.57 0.77 -12.10
N LEU A 151 -2.42 1.43 -12.15
CA LEU A 151 -2.10 2.59 -11.33
C LEU A 151 -3.08 3.74 -11.60
N GLY A 152 -3.43 3.93 -12.87
CA GLY A 152 -4.47 4.85 -13.30
C GLY A 152 -5.86 4.47 -12.78
N ASN A 153 -6.18 3.17 -12.74
CA ASN A 153 -7.48 2.67 -12.27
C ASN A 153 -7.69 2.91 -10.77
N ILE A 154 -6.70 2.57 -9.94
CA ILE A 154 -6.75 2.79 -8.49
C ILE A 154 -6.88 4.27 -8.19
N LYS A 155 -6.05 5.08 -8.83
CA LYS A 155 -6.00 6.49 -8.50
C LYS A 155 -7.27 7.23 -8.89
N ASN A 156 -7.90 6.85 -10.01
CA ASN A 156 -9.23 7.34 -10.38
C ASN A 156 -10.30 6.91 -9.36
N LYS A 157 -10.25 5.69 -8.82
CA LYS A 157 -11.14 5.27 -7.71
C LYS A 157 -10.94 6.15 -6.47
N ILE A 158 -9.69 6.48 -6.11
CA ILE A 158 -9.36 7.37 -4.98
C ILE A 158 -9.91 8.77 -5.21
N LEU A 159 -9.58 9.39 -6.35
CA LEU A 159 -9.84 10.81 -6.61
C LEU A 159 -11.31 11.10 -6.91
N SER A 160 -12.00 10.25 -7.68
CA SER A 160 -13.44 10.40 -7.94
C SER A 160 -14.23 10.44 -6.63
N ARG A 161 -13.84 9.60 -5.66
CA ARG A 161 -14.44 9.61 -4.34
C ARG A 161 -14.01 10.82 -3.52
N LEU A 162 -12.77 11.28 -3.61
CA LEU A 162 -12.33 12.50 -2.91
C LEU A 162 -12.97 13.81 -3.43
N ALA A 163 -13.44 13.85 -4.68
CA ALA A 163 -14.02 15.04 -5.32
C ALA A 163 -15.56 15.13 -5.28
N SER A 164 -16.24 14.11 -4.73
CA SER A 164 -17.72 14.03 -4.70
C SER A 164 -18.36 14.75 -3.51
N ASP A 165 -17.70 15.75 -2.91
CA ASP A 165 -18.25 16.68 -1.91
C ASP A 165 -17.78 18.11 -2.22
#